data_AF-A0A060ZCC3-F1
#
_entry.id   AF-A0A060ZCC3-F1
#
_cell.length_a   1.000
_cell.length_b   1.000
_cell.length_c   1.000
_cell.angle_alpha   90.00
_cell.angle_beta   90.00
_cell.angle_gamma   90.00
#
_symmetry.space_group_name_H-M   'P 1'
#
loop_
_entity.id
_entity.type
_entity.pdbx_description
1 polymer ?
#
loop_
_entity_poly.entity_id
_entity_poly.type
_entity_poly.pdbx_seq_one_letter_code
_entity_poly.pdbx_strand_id
1 'polypeptide(L)'
;MAGDEASTIAEIIEECGGLEKIENLQQHENEDIYKLAFEIIDQYFSGDDIDEDPSLIPEATQGGTFNFDPATNLQAKEFKF
;
A
#
# COMPACT_ATOMS: atom_id res chain seq x y z
N MET A 1 3.60 10.82 12.57
CA MET A 1 4.61 11.78 12.07
C MET A 1 5.86 11.09 11.54
N ALA A 2 6.44 10.06 12.20
CA ALA A 2 7.56 9.30 11.61
C ALA A 2 7.12 8.14 10.70
N GLY A 3 5.89 7.61 10.88
CA GLY A 3 5.31 6.58 9.99
C GLY A 3 4.93 7.13 8.61
N ASP A 4 4.49 8.38 8.55
CA ASP A 4 4.02 9.05 7.32
C ASP A 4 5.11 9.16 6.23
N GLU A 5 6.36 9.44 6.63
CA GLU A 5 7.47 9.60 5.70
C GLU A 5 7.93 8.25 5.11
N ALA A 6 7.96 7.19 5.93
CA ALA A 6 8.34 5.86 5.49
C ALA A 6 7.33 5.29 4.49
N SER A 7 6.03 5.50 4.74
CA SER A 7 4.96 5.11 3.82
C SER A 7 5.07 5.84 2.48
N THR A 8 5.27 7.16 2.50
CA THR A 8 5.45 7.96 1.27
C THR A 8 6.65 7.49 0.44
N ILE A 9 7.75 7.13 1.11
CA ILE A 9 8.95 6.62 0.43
C ILE A 9 8.70 5.24 -0.17
N ALA A 10 8.00 4.35 0.54
CA ALA A 10 7.62 3.03 0.03
C ALA A 10 6.74 3.13 -1.22
N GLU A 11 5.74 4.03 -1.22
CA GLU A 11 4.91 4.33 -2.39
C GLU A 11 5.74 4.80 -3.59
N ILE A 12 6.64 5.77 -3.39
CA ILE A 12 7.51 6.27 -4.46
C ILE A 12 8.41 5.15 -5.01
N ILE A 13 8.90 4.26 -4.14
CA ILE A 13 9.71 3.10 -4.54
C ILE A 13 8.87 2.11 -5.36
N GLU A 14 7.61 1.88 -5.01
CA GLU A 14 6.71 1.02 -5.78
C GLU A 14 6.36 1.63 -7.14
N GLU A 15 5.99 2.92 -7.18
CA GLU A 15 5.63 3.65 -8.40
C GLU A 15 6.77 3.67 -9.44
N CYS A 16 8.03 3.70 -8.99
CA CYS A 16 9.18 3.66 -9.88
C CYS A 16 9.63 2.22 -10.25
N GLY A 17 8.88 1.19 -9.84
CA GLY A 17 9.21 -0.21 -10.07
C GLY A 17 10.42 -0.70 -9.27
N GLY A 18 10.74 -0.03 -8.16
CA GLY A 18 11.83 -0.39 -7.26
C GLY A 18 11.54 -1.66 -6.46
N LEU A 19 10.28 -1.88 -6.06
CA LEU A 19 9.87 -3.06 -5.30
C LEU A 19 10.19 -4.37 -6.05
N GLU A 20 9.86 -4.46 -7.35
CA GLU A 20 10.18 -5.63 -8.21
C GLU A 20 11.68 -5.96 -8.20
N LYS A 21 12.53 -4.94 -8.16
CA LYS A 21 13.99 -5.13 -8.10
C LYS A 21 14.43 -5.65 -6.74
N ILE A 22 13.82 -5.19 -5.65
CA ILE A 22 14.10 -5.65 -4.29
C ILE A 22 13.64 -7.10 -4.14
N GLU A 23 12.49 -7.48 -4.70
CA GLU A 23 12.03 -8.88 -4.74
C GLU A 23 13.00 -9.77 -5.50
N ASN A 24 13.53 -9.31 -6.64
CA ASN A 24 14.52 -10.07 -7.39
C ASN A 24 15.84 -10.25 -6.60
N LEU A 25 16.18 -9.32 -5.71
CA LEU A 25 17.35 -9.48 -4.82
C LEU A 25 17.16 -10.60 -3.78
N GLN A 26 15.93 -11.02 -3.48
CA GLN A 26 15.71 -12.19 -2.64
C GLN A 26 16.13 -13.51 -3.31
N GLN A 27 16.35 -13.53 -4.63
CA GLN A 27 16.85 -14.70 -5.35
C GLN A 27 18.38 -14.69 -5.50
N HIS A 28 19.06 -13.68 -4.95
CA HIS A 28 20.50 -13.55 -5.09
C HIS A 28 21.24 -14.62 -4.28
N GLU A 29 22.31 -15.20 -4.83
CA GLU A 29 23.14 -16.24 -4.19
C GLU A 29 23.90 -15.76 -2.94
N ASN A 30 23.86 -14.46 -2.66
CA ASN A 30 24.54 -13.87 -1.51
C ASN A 30 23.52 -13.75 -0.39
N GLU A 31 23.76 -14.49 0.69
CA GLU A 31 22.86 -14.59 1.82
C GLU A 31 22.62 -13.22 2.51
N ASP A 32 23.62 -12.33 2.52
CA ASP A 32 23.48 -11.00 3.09
C ASP A 32 22.57 -10.12 2.23
N ILE A 33 22.65 -10.24 0.90
CA ILE A 33 21.76 -9.52 -0.03
C ILE A 33 20.33 -10.00 0.11
N TYR A 34 20.13 -11.32 0.17
CA TYR A 34 18.82 -11.91 0.43
C TYR A 34 18.22 -11.40 1.74
N LYS A 35 18.98 -11.45 2.84
CA LYS A 35 18.51 -11.01 4.16
C LYS A 35 18.14 -9.53 4.17
N LEU A 36 18.97 -8.67 3.60
CA LEU A 36 18.68 -7.24 3.50
C LEU A 36 17.42 -6.97 2.67
N ALA A 37 17.25 -7.65 1.53
CA ALA A 37 16.05 -7.53 0.71
C ALA A 37 14.80 -8.02 1.45
N PHE A 38 14.93 -9.13 2.19
CA PHE A 38 13.87 -9.67 3.03
C PHE A 38 13.46 -8.68 4.14
N GLU A 39 14.41 -8.13 4.88
CA GLU A 39 14.12 -7.16 5.96
C GLU A 39 13.45 -5.88 5.43
N ILE A 40 13.84 -5.39 4.25
CA ILE A 40 13.20 -4.23 3.62
C ILE A 40 11.74 -4.56 3.26
N ILE A 41 11.50 -5.72 2.65
CA ILE A 41 10.15 -6.14 2.27
C ILE A 41 9.29 -6.39 3.50
N ASP A 42 9.82 -7.03 4.54
CA ASP A 42 9.11 -7.32 5.79
C ASP A 42 8.70 -6.03 6.53
N GLN A 43 9.61 -5.07 6.65
CA GLN A 43 9.34 -3.84 7.41
C GLN A 43 8.46 -2.81 6.69
N TYR A 44 8.56 -2.72 5.36
CA TYR A 44 7.93 -1.61 4.61
C TYR A 44 6.87 -2.04 3.60
N PHE A 45 6.82 -3.33 3.22
CA PHE A 45 5.94 -3.81 2.13
C PHE A 45 5.07 -5.03 2.50
N SER A 46 5.32 -5.70 3.64
CA SER A 46 4.61 -6.95 4.01
C SER A 46 3.36 -6.73 4.87
N GLY A 47 3.08 -5.49 5.27
CA GLY A 47 1.76 -5.02 5.69
C GLY A 47 1.29 -5.40 7.10
N ASP A 48 1.32 -4.40 7.99
CA ASP A 48 0.39 -4.19 9.13
C ASP A 48 0.40 -2.69 9.57
N ASP A 49 1.46 -1.93 9.25
CA ASP A 49 1.61 -0.50 9.56
C ASP A 49 1.52 0.45 8.34
N ILE A 50 1.11 -0.05 7.17
CA ILE A 50 0.70 0.83 6.06
C ILE A 50 -0.76 1.14 6.32
N ASP A 51 -0.97 2.21 7.09
CA ASP A 51 -2.27 2.73 7.47
C ASP A 51 -3.28 2.58 6.32
N GLU A 52 -4.29 1.72 6.53
CA GLU A 52 -5.55 1.83 5.82
C GLU A 52 -5.96 3.29 5.91
N ASP A 53 -5.86 4.04 4.80
CA ASP A 53 -6.25 5.44 4.77
C ASP A 53 -7.64 5.56 5.44
N PRO A 54 -7.77 6.28 6.56
CA PRO A 54 -9.03 6.37 7.30
C PRO A 54 -10.17 6.98 6.48
N SER A 55 -9.89 7.55 5.31
CA SER A 55 -10.87 8.03 4.34
C SER A 55 -11.33 6.96 3.34
N LEU A 56 -10.61 5.84 3.21
CA LEU A 56 -10.97 4.70 2.38
C LEU A 56 -11.80 3.63 3.13
N ILE A 57 -11.78 3.64 4.46
CA ILE A 57 -12.73 2.87 5.28
C ILE A 57 -14.13 3.51 5.18
N PRO A 58 -15.14 2.83 4.61
CA PRO A 58 -16.49 3.36 4.56
C PRO A 58 -16.99 3.56 6.00
N GLU A 59 -17.45 4.78 6.33
CA GLU A 59 -17.97 5.06 7.66
C GLU A 59 -19.18 4.16 7.94
N ALA A 60 -18.99 3.14 8.78
CA ALA A 60 -20.03 2.23 9.19
C ALA A 60 -20.95 2.97 10.16
N THR A 61 -22.14 3.36 9.72
CA THR A 61 -23.15 3.94 10.61
C THR A 61 -23.57 2.90 11.66
N GLN A 62 -23.86 3.33 12.89
CA GLN A 62 -24.32 2.45 13.97
C GLN A 62 -25.56 1.65 13.52
N GLY A 63 -25.32 0.38 13.15
CA GLY A 63 -26.33 -0.49 12.55
C GLY A 63 -25.79 -1.51 11.54
N GLY A 64 -24.52 -1.43 11.15
CA GLY A 64 -23.92 -2.38 10.20
C GLY A 64 -24.33 -2.14 8.74
N THR A 65 -24.82 -0.93 8.43
CA THR A 65 -25.17 -0.52 7.07
C THR A 65 -24.10 0.43 6.52
N PHE A 66 -23.47 0.07 5.41
CA PHE A 66 -22.50 0.91 4.71
C PHE A 66 -23.22 2.10 4.06
N ASN A 67 -22.80 3.34 4.38
CA ASN A 67 -23.34 4.55 3.76
C ASN A 67 -22.50 4.93 2.55
N PHE A 68 -23.03 4.73 1.35
CA PHE A 68 -22.45 5.27 0.11
C PHE A 68 -23.07 6.64 -0.12
N ASP A 69 -22.33 7.70 0.19
CA ASP A 69 -22.76 9.06 -0.09
C ASP A 69 -22.72 9.29 -1.62
N PRO A 70 -23.87 9.55 -2.29
CA PRO A 70 -23.90 9.74 -3.74
C PRO A 70 -23.23 11.04 -4.20
N ALA A 71 -22.76 11.88 -3.27
CA ALA A 71 -22.09 13.15 -3.53
C ALA A 71 -20.57 13.01 -3.78
N THR A 72 -19.93 11.92 -3.36
CA THR A 72 -18.53 11.61 -3.73
C THR A 72 -18.50 10.98 -5.12
N ASN A 73 -18.78 11.81 -6.12
CA ASN A 73 -18.66 11.51 -7.54
C ASN A 73 -17.18 11.56 -7.96
N LEU A 74 -16.38 10.59 -7.51
CA LEU A 74 -15.11 10.27 -8.15
C LEU A 74 -15.34 9.02 -9.00
N GLN A 75 -15.25 9.22 -10.32
CA GLN A 75 -15.14 8.18 -11.35
C GLN A 75 -16.40 7.38 -11.74
N ALA A 76 -17.57 8.02 -11.91
CA ALA A 76 -18.69 7.42 -12.67
C ALA A 76 -18.73 7.81 -14.17
N LYS A 77 -17.57 8.19 -14.74
CA LYS A 77 -17.27 8.02 -16.17
C LYS A 77 -16.38 6.77 -16.19
N GLU A 78 -16.76 5.61 -16.71
CA GLU A 78 -16.66 5.31 -18.14
C GLU A 78 -17.22 3.91 -18.50
N PHE A 79 -18.31 3.43 -17.88
CA PHE A 79 -18.94 2.18 -18.34
C PHE A 79 -20.27 2.44 -19.04
N LYS A 80 -20.22 2.49 -20.38
CA LYS A 80 -21.38 2.41 -21.27
C LYS A 80 -21.11 1.32 -22.32
N PHE A 81 -21.91 0.25 -22.24
CA PHE A 81 -22.19 -0.68 -23.34
C PHE A 81 -23.13 -0.04 -24.35
#